data_AF-D3PZ20-F1
#
_entry.id   AF-D3PZ20-F1
#
_cell.length_a   1.000
_cell.length_b   1.000
_cell.length_c   1.000
_cell.angle_alpha   90.00
_cell.angle_beta   90.00
_cell.angle_gamma   90.00
#
_symmetry.space_group_name_H-M   'P 1'
#
loop_
_entity.id
_entity.type
_entity.pdbx_description
1 polymer ?
#
loop_
_entity_poly.entity_id
_entity_poly.type
_entity_poly.pdbx_seq_one_letter_code
_entity_poly.pdbx_strand_id
1 'polypeptide(L)'
;MGTYSLPDLSYDYGALEPAMSGDILELHHSKHHAAYVKGANDTLERIAEAREKGDYASLVGLEKTMAFNLSGHVLHSIFWNNLSPEGGDRPDGELAAAIDEHFGSFEKFSAQLSAATTGVQGSGWGVLSWEPLGKRLIIEQVYDHHGNVGQGSTPLLAFDAWEHAYYLQYRNVRPDYVQRLWDLVNWNDVIARFEAARGVKLAMSLPPFQAAQLAAGVLAARHRGDLRDAEALLGSFPDEASKTRGFHVLAELSLSLVRAQTGQTMDELIQELSIQLAHANELLPPPRVDPLASGRMDT
;
A
#
# COMPACT_ATOMS: atom_id res chain seq x y z
N MET A 1 17.62 -13.76 -8.98
CA MET A 1 16.22 -13.47 -8.62
C MET A 1 15.91 -14.24 -7.35
N GLY A 2 15.31 -13.62 -6.34
CA GLY A 2 14.85 -14.37 -5.16
C GLY A 2 13.70 -15.28 -5.56
N THR A 3 13.70 -16.53 -5.09
CA THR A 3 12.57 -17.46 -5.20
C THR A 3 11.62 -17.26 -4.03
N TYR A 4 10.33 -17.52 -4.24
CA TYR A 4 9.36 -17.58 -3.13
C TYR A 4 9.61 -18.83 -2.30
N SER A 5 9.44 -18.73 -0.99
CA SER A 5 9.51 -19.85 -0.05
C SER A 5 8.23 -19.93 0.78
N LEU A 6 7.90 -21.15 1.21
CA LEU A 6 6.85 -21.36 2.20
C LEU A 6 7.37 -20.86 3.56
N PRO A 7 6.74 -19.84 4.18
CA PRO A 7 7.17 -19.36 5.49
C PRO A 7 6.83 -20.40 6.56
N ASP A 8 7.72 -20.58 7.54
CA ASP A 8 7.40 -21.38 8.72
C ASP A 8 6.30 -20.68 9.56
N LEU A 9 5.44 -21.47 10.21
CA LEU A 9 4.48 -20.94 11.17
C LEU A 9 5.19 -20.55 12.47
N SER A 10 4.75 -19.45 13.09
CA SER A 10 5.25 -18.99 14.40
C SER A 10 4.67 -19.78 15.58
N TYR A 11 3.80 -20.75 15.32
CA TYR A 11 3.10 -21.58 16.29
C TYR A 11 2.88 -23.00 15.75
N ASP A 12 2.61 -23.96 16.65
CA ASP A 12 2.33 -25.35 16.31
C ASP A 12 0.97 -25.49 15.58
N TYR A 13 0.78 -26.55 14.79
CA TYR A 13 -0.48 -26.80 14.10
C TYR A 13 -1.68 -26.91 15.05
N GLY A 14 -1.52 -27.43 16.26
CA GLY A 14 -2.60 -27.49 17.26
C GLY A 14 -2.85 -26.19 18.02
N ALA A 15 -2.06 -25.13 17.82
CA ALA A 15 -2.06 -23.96 18.69
C ALA A 15 -3.34 -23.10 18.61
N LEU A 16 -4.08 -23.20 17.50
CA LEU A 16 -5.27 -22.39 17.26
C LEU A 16 -6.59 -23.09 17.67
N GLU A 17 -6.49 -24.25 18.32
CA GLU A 17 -7.66 -24.96 18.83
C GLU A 17 -8.29 -24.22 20.04
N PRO A 18 -9.63 -24.25 20.18
CA PRO A 18 -10.60 -25.00 19.37
C PRO A 18 -11.12 -24.23 18.14
N ALA A 19 -10.65 -23.01 17.89
CA ALA A 19 -11.15 -22.15 16.81
C ALA A 19 -10.74 -22.67 15.41
N MET A 20 -9.58 -23.30 15.28
CA MET A 20 -9.15 -23.98 14.06
C MET A 20 -8.41 -25.26 14.42
N SER A 21 -8.87 -26.41 13.90
CA SER A 21 -8.26 -27.71 14.19
C SER A 21 -6.86 -27.84 13.61
N GLY A 22 -5.99 -28.59 14.28
CA GLY A 22 -4.64 -28.86 13.79
C GLY A 22 -4.60 -29.49 12.40
N ASP A 23 -5.54 -30.39 12.10
CA ASP A 23 -5.68 -31.01 10.77
C ASP A 23 -5.91 -29.97 9.65
N ILE A 24 -6.73 -28.94 9.92
CA ILE A 24 -6.97 -27.87 8.96
C ILE A 24 -5.68 -27.08 8.77
N LEU A 25 -5.07 -26.63 9.88
CA LEU A 25 -3.90 -25.77 9.82
C LEU A 25 -2.72 -26.47 9.13
N GLU A 26 -2.49 -27.76 9.40
CA GLU A 26 -1.46 -28.57 8.74
C GLU A 26 -1.72 -28.72 7.24
N LEU A 27 -2.93 -29.07 6.82
CA LEU A 27 -3.26 -29.22 5.39
C LEU A 27 -3.19 -27.88 4.66
N HIS A 28 -3.73 -26.83 5.26
CA HIS A 28 -3.81 -25.49 4.70
C HIS A 28 -2.41 -24.89 4.51
N HIS A 29 -1.52 -25.07 5.48
CA HIS A 29 -0.12 -24.64 5.37
C HIS A 29 0.72 -25.57 4.47
N SER A 30 0.82 -26.86 4.81
CA SER A 30 1.77 -27.77 4.17
C SER A 30 1.38 -28.24 2.77
N LYS A 31 0.09 -28.11 2.38
CA LYS A 31 -0.41 -28.51 1.06
C LYS A 31 -0.86 -27.31 0.24
N HIS A 32 -1.87 -26.57 0.71
CA HIS A 32 -2.47 -25.49 -0.08
C HIS A 32 -1.49 -24.33 -0.28
N HIS A 33 -0.90 -23.81 0.80
CA HIS A 33 0.09 -22.73 0.69
C HIS A 33 1.35 -23.17 -0.08
N ALA A 34 1.85 -24.38 0.19
CA ALA A 34 2.98 -24.96 -0.54
C ALA A 34 2.75 -25.02 -2.07
N ALA A 35 1.53 -25.32 -2.50
CA ALA A 35 1.17 -25.35 -3.92
C ALA A 35 1.24 -23.96 -4.57
N TYR A 36 0.77 -22.91 -3.89
CA TYR A 36 0.87 -21.53 -4.39
C TYR A 36 2.32 -21.06 -4.53
N VAL A 37 3.17 -21.37 -3.55
CA VAL A 37 4.61 -21.05 -3.60
C VAL A 37 5.27 -21.72 -4.81
N LYS A 38 5.03 -23.02 -4.99
CA LYS A 38 5.56 -23.76 -6.14
C LYS A 38 5.04 -23.17 -7.46
N GLY A 39 3.73 -22.96 -7.55
CA GLY A 39 3.08 -22.44 -8.75
C GLY A 39 3.59 -21.05 -9.16
N ALA A 40 3.86 -20.16 -8.20
CA ALA A 40 4.43 -18.85 -8.46
C ALA A 40 5.87 -18.95 -9.02
N ASN A 41 6.71 -19.77 -8.40
CA ASN A 41 8.09 -20.00 -8.87
C ASN A 41 8.13 -20.62 -10.28
N ASP A 42 7.38 -21.71 -10.49
CA ASP A 42 7.31 -22.38 -11.80
C ASP A 42 6.82 -21.40 -12.91
N THR A 43 5.87 -20.51 -12.56
CA THR A 43 5.31 -19.55 -13.53
C THR A 43 6.32 -18.45 -13.86
N LEU A 44 7.09 -17.97 -12.88
CA LEU A 44 8.16 -17.00 -13.11
C LEU A 44 9.24 -17.54 -14.07
N GLU A 45 9.63 -18.80 -13.91
CA GLU A 45 10.57 -19.47 -14.81
C GLU A 45 10.04 -19.51 -16.25
N ARG A 46 8.75 -19.88 -16.42
CA ARG A 46 8.12 -19.93 -17.74
C ARG A 46 7.96 -18.55 -18.38
N ILE A 47 7.69 -17.50 -17.59
CA ILE A 47 7.66 -16.12 -18.09
C ILE A 47 9.08 -15.68 -18.51
N ALA A 48 10.12 -16.09 -17.78
CA ALA A 48 11.51 -15.83 -18.17
C ALA A 48 11.89 -16.52 -19.49
N GLU A 49 11.55 -17.80 -19.62
CA GLU A 49 11.76 -18.57 -20.85
C GLU A 49 11.03 -17.95 -22.06
N ALA A 50 9.79 -17.47 -21.87
CA ALA A 50 9.04 -16.77 -22.90
C ALA A 50 9.76 -15.49 -23.38
N ARG A 51 10.33 -14.71 -22.45
CA ARG A 51 11.15 -13.53 -22.79
C ARG A 51 12.42 -13.89 -23.54
N GLU A 52 13.12 -14.94 -23.11
CA GLU A 52 14.36 -15.39 -23.76
C GLU A 52 14.13 -15.86 -25.19
N LYS A 53 13.01 -16.54 -25.44
CA LYS A 53 12.64 -17.05 -26.78
C LYS A 53 11.93 -16.01 -27.65
N GLY A 54 11.45 -14.92 -27.08
CA GLY A 54 10.55 -13.98 -27.76
C GLY A 54 9.20 -14.60 -28.15
N ASP A 55 8.77 -15.67 -27.47
CA ASP A 55 7.50 -16.37 -27.73
C ASP A 55 6.50 -16.06 -26.60
N TYR A 56 5.55 -15.19 -26.92
CA TYR A 56 4.54 -14.71 -25.98
C TYR A 56 3.16 -15.33 -26.20
N ALA A 57 3.04 -16.40 -27.00
CA ALA A 57 1.75 -17.02 -27.31
C ALA A 57 0.98 -17.47 -26.05
N SER A 58 1.70 -17.88 -24.99
CA SER A 58 1.12 -18.32 -23.73
C SER A 58 1.05 -17.24 -22.64
N LEU A 59 1.51 -16.01 -22.92
CA LEU A 59 1.73 -14.98 -21.89
C LEU A 59 0.47 -14.64 -21.12
N VAL A 60 -0.68 -14.49 -21.80
CA VAL A 60 -1.96 -14.19 -21.13
C VAL A 60 -2.33 -15.24 -20.07
N GLY A 61 -2.09 -16.53 -20.37
CA GLY A 61 -2.32 -17.62 -19.43
C GLY A 61 -1.30 -17.66 -18.29
N LEU A 62 -0.04 -17.34 -18.59
CA LEU A 62 1.02 -17.24 -17.58
C LEU A 62 0.76 -16.10 -16.61
N GLU A 63 0.36 -14.92 -17.08
CA GLU A 63 0.06 -13.78 -16.22
C GLU A 63 -1.14 -14.05 -15.29
N LYS A 64 -2.18 -14.72 -15.80
CA LYS A 64 -3.29 -15.19 -14.94
C LYS A 64 -2.82 -16.19 -13.88
N THR A 65 -1.97 -17.14 -14.28
CA THR A 65 -1.42 -18.17 -13.37
C THR A 65 -0.52 -17.53 -12.31
N MET A 66 0.26 -16.53 -12.70
CA MET A 66 1.10 -15.76 -11.80
C MET A 66 0.26 -14.98 -10.80
N ALA A 67 -0.75 -14.24 -11.26
CA ALA A 67 -1.66 -13.49 -10.39
C ALA A 67 -2.35 -14.40 -9.36
N PHE A 68 -2.84 -15.57 -9.80
CA PHE A 68 -3.49 -16.54 -8.92
C PHE A 68 -2.54 -17.08 -7.83
N ASN A 69 -1.39 -17.62 -8.24
CA ASN A 69 -0.46 -18.25 -7.29
C ASN A 69 0.25 -17.22 -6.40
N LEU A 70 0.66 -16.09 -6.96
CA LEU A 70 1.29 -15.03 -6.17
C LEU A 70 0.33 -14.48 -5.13
N SER A 71 -0.91 -14.16 -5.51
CA SER A 71 -1.87 -13.61 -4.55
C SER A 71 -2.29 -14.67 -3.52
N GLY A 72 -2.37 -15.94 -3.90
CA GLY A 72 -2.55 -17.05 -2.97
C GLY A 72 -1.41 -17.12 -1.94
N HIS A 73 -0.15 -17.05 -2.40
CA HIS A 73 1.01 -17.01 -1.51
C HIS A 73 1.02 -15.80 -0.59
N VAL A 74 0.72 -14.60 -1.12
CA VAL A 74 0.65 -13.37 -0.31
C VAL A 74 -0.43 -13.48 0.76
N LEU A 75 -1.67 -13.79 0.39
CA LEU A 75 -2.79 -13.80 1.34
C LEU A 75 -2.62 -14.86 2.43
N HIS A 76 -2.10 -16.05 2.11
CA HIS A 76 -1.82 -17.06 3.13
C HIS A 76 -0.67 -16.64 4.05
N SER A 77 0.40 -16.05 3.51
CA SER A 77 1.50 -15.54 4.33
C SER A 77 1.05 -14.44 5.30
N ILE A 78 0.06 -13.63 4.91
CA ILE A 78 -0.57 -12.64 5.78
C ILE A 78 -1.46 -13.32 6.81
N PHE A 79 -2.31 -14.25 6.37
CA PHE A 79 -3.23 -15.00 7.21
C PHE A 79 -2.53 -15.70 8.39
N TRP A 80 -1.39 -16.37 8.17
CA TRP A 80 -0.65 -17.02 9.25
C TRP A 80 -0.15 -16.04 10.31
N ASN A 81 0.33 -14.86 9.90
CA ASN A 81 0.81 -13.86 10.85
C ASN A 81 -0.33 -13.10 11.55
N ASN A 82 -1.49 -13.01 10.89
CA ASN A 82 -2.71 -12.43 11.44
C ASN A 82 -3.37 -13.30 12.53
N LEU A 83 -2.96 -14.56 12.71
CA LEU A 83 -3.50 -15.44 13.73
C LEU A 83 -2.49 -15.65 14.87
N SER A 84 -3.00 -15.80 16.09
CA SER A 84 -2.20 -16.10 17.27
C SER A 84 -3.02 -16.90 18.29
N PRO A 85 -2.42 -17.87 19.01
CA PRO A 85 -3.07 -18.52 20.15
C PRO A 85 -3.41 -17.55 21.30
N GLU A 86 -2.69 -16.42 21.36
CA GLU A 86 -2.92 -15.32 22.32
C GLU A 86 -3.62 -14.13 21.64
N GLY A 87 -4.24 -14.36 20.48
CA GLY A 87 -4.99 -13.34 19.74
C GLY A 87 -6.35 -13.03 20.39
N GLY A 88 -7.17 -12.27 19.67
CA GLY A 88 -8.49 -11.86 20.12
C GLY A 88 -8.53 -10.39 20.52
N ASP A 89 -9.48 -10.03 21.38
CA ASP A 89 -9.72 -8.65 21.82
C ASP A 89 -9.90 -7.64 20.67
N ARG A 90 -9.22 -6.49 20.74
CA ARG A 90 -9.38 -5.33 19.85
C ARG A 90 -8.03 -4.68 19.59
N PRO A 91 -7.85 -3.99 18.45
CA PRO A 91 -6.67 -3.17 18.24
C PRO A 91 -6.69 -1.97 19.18
N ASP A 92 -5.52 -1.43 19.45
CA ASP A 92 -5.34 -0.17 20.18
C ASP A 92 -4.61 0.87 19.31
N GLY A 93 -4.30 2.02 19.93
CA GLY A 93 -3.51 3.07 19.31
C GLY A 93 -4.10 3.63 18.01
N GLU A 94 -3.21 3.89 17.06
CA GLU A 94 -3.53 4.54 15.78
C GLU A 94 -4.43 3.69 14.89
N LEU A 95 -4.33 2.36 14.96
CA LEU A 95 -5.20 1.48 14.18
C LEU A 95 -6.64 1.54 14.71
N ALA A 96 -6.83 1.53 16.03
CA ALA A 96 -8.15 1.69 16.64
C ALA A 96 -8.80 3.03 16.25
N ALA A 97 -8.04 4.12 16.32
CA ALA A 97 -8.51 5.44 15.91
C ALA A 97 -8.91 5.49 14.42
N ALA A 98 -8.11 4.88 13.54
CA ALA A 98 -8.43 4.81 12.12
C ALA A 98 -9.66 3.93 11.82
N ILE A 99 -9.87 2.85 12.58
CA ILE A 99 -11.08 2.04 12.49
C ILE A 99 -12.31 2.86 12.88
N ASP A 100 -12.23 3.61 13.98
CA ASP A 100 -13.31 4.49 14.41
C ASP A 100 -13.58 5.60 13.40
N GLU A 101 -12.54 6.18 12.79
CA GLU A 101 -12.69 7.21 11.75
C GLU A 101 -13.41 6.67 10.50
N HIS A 102 -13.01 5.51 10.00
CA HIS A 102 -13.45 5.03 8.68
C HIS A 102 -14.68 4.12 8.72
N PHE A 103 -14.92 3.42 9.84
CA PHE A 103 -16.05 2.52 10.02
C PHE A 103 -17.01 2.96 11.13
N GLY A 104 -16.63 3.98 11.91
CA GLY A 104 -17.44 4.56 12.98
C GLY A 104 -17.35 3.86 14.33
N SER A 105 -16.88 2.61 14.38
CA SER A 105 -16.63 1.83 15.60
C SER A 105 -16.02 0.48 15.22
N PHE A 106 -15.29 -0.15 16.15
CA PHE A 106 -14.85 -1.54 16.00
C PHE A 106 -15.98 -2.51 15.67
N GLU A 107 -17.16 -2.38 16.29
CA GLU A 107 -18.30 -3.28 16.06
C GLU A 107 -18.84 -3.18 14.63
N LYS A 108 -18.89 -1.97 14.07
CA LYS A 108 -19.31 -1.77 12.67
C LYS A 108 -18.28 -2.32 11.71
N PHE A 109 -16.99 -2.10 12.00
CA PHE A 109 -15.89 -2.67 11.23
C PHE A 109 -15.97 -4.21 11.22
N SER A 110 -16.05 -4.84 12.40
CA SER A 110 -16.06 -6.30 12.51
C SER A 110 -17.31 -6.92 11.89
N ALA A 111 -18.47 -6.26 12.01
CA ALA A 111 -19.69 -6.66 11.33
C ALA A 111 -19.55 -6.58 9.80
N GLN A 112 -18.99 -5.48 9.28
CA GLN A 112 -18.79 -5.31 7.84
C GLN A 112 -17.79 -6.33 7.27
N LEU A 113 -16.66 -6.57 7.96
CA LEU A 113 -15.67 -7.55 7.52
C LEU A 113 -16.26 -8.96 7.55
N SER A 114 -16.98 -9.31 8.62
CA SER A 114 -17.64 -10.62 8.73
C SER A 114 -18.70 -10.83 7.64
N ALA A 115 -19.50 -9.80 7.34
CA ALA A 115 -20.48 -9.86 6.26
C ALA A 115 -19.82 -10.00 4.89
N ALA A 116 -18.71 -9.29 4.65
CA ALA A 116 -17.93 -9.42 3.42
C ALA A 116 -17.35 -10.84 3.28
N THR A 117 -16.73 -11.40 4.32
CA THR A 117 -16.15 -12.75 4.29
C THR A 117 -17.22 -13.83 4.10
N THR A 118 -18.30 -13.77 4.88
CA THR A 118 -19.36 -14.78 4.82
C THR A 118 -20.11 -14.75 3.50
N GLY A 119 -20.34 -13.56 2.94
CA GLY A 119 -21.09 -13.34 1.70
C GLY A 119 -20.34 -13.61 0.39
N VAL A 120 -19.08 -14.08 0.43
CA VAL A 120 -18.32 -14.44 -0.78
C VAL A 120 -19.09 -15.50 -1.59
N GLN A 121 -19.36 -15.20 -2.86
CA GLN A 121 -20.00 -16.12 -3.80
C GLN A 121 -18.97 -17.01 -4.49
N GLY A 122 -18.61 -18.11 -3.82
CA GLY A 122 -17.56 -19.03 -4.25
C GLY A 122 -16.36 -18.99 -3.30
N SER A 123 -15.17 -19.07 -3.89
CA SER A 123 -13.89 -18.96 -3.19
C SER A 123 -13.45 -17.49 -3.06
N GLY A 124 -12.85 -17.13 -1.92
CA GLY A 124 -12.43 -15.75 -1.72
C GLY A 124 -12.05 -15.43 -0.28
N TRP A 125 -12.00 -14.13 0.03
CA TRP A 125 -11.53 -13.59 1.30
C TRP A 125 -12.33 -12.35 1.69
N GLY A 126 -12.42 -12.08 2.99
CA GLY A 126 -12.66 -10.72 3.47
C GLY A 126 -11.35 -10.12 3.94
N VAL A 127 -11.03 -8.90 3.49
CA VAL A 127 -9.73 -8.27 3.76
C VAL A 127 -9.93 -6.83 4.23
N LEU A 128 -9.35 -6.47 5.36
CA LEU A 128 -9.10 -5.08 5.73
C LEU A 128 -7.82 -4.62 5.05
N SER A 129 -7.88 -3.52 4.30
CA SER A 129 -6.75 -2.97 3.55
C SER A 129 -6.56 -1.48 3.82
N TRP A 130 -5.31 -1.01 3.68
CA TRP A 130 -5.00 0.41 3.55
C TRP A 130 -5.03 0.83 2.08
N GLU A 131 -5.84 1.83 1.73
CA GLU A 131 -5.91 2.44 0.39
C GLU A 131 -5.10 3.76 0.39
N PRO A 132 -3.95 3.83 -0.30
CA PRO A 132 -3.01 4.95 -0.11
C PRO A 132 -3.41 6.26 -0.81
N LEU A 133 -4.26 6.23 -1.84
CA LEU A 133 -4.67 7.45 -2.56
C LEU A 133 -5.62 8.29 -1.71
N GLY A 134 -6.67 7.65 -1.21
CA GLY A 134 -7.67 8.22 -0.31
C GLY A 134 -7.25 8.20 1.15
N LYS A 135 -6.09 7.61 1.46
CA LYS A 135 -5.51 7.47 2.81
C LYS A 135 -6.53 6.97 3.82
N ARG A 136 -7.12 5.81 3.54
CA ARG A 136 -8.20 5.26 4.36
C ARG A 136 -8.14 3.75 4.48
N LEU A 137 -8.75 3.25 5.54
CA LEU A 137 -9.08 1.83 5.64
C LEU A 137 -10.28 1.52 4.75
N ILE A 138 -10.21 0.39 4.05
CA ILE A 138 -11.29 -0.19 3.26
C ILE A 138 -11.45 -1.68 3.60
N ILE A 139 -12.64 -2.21 3.38
CA ILE A 139 -12.89 -3.66 3.38
C ILE A 139 -13.10 -4.11 1.95
N GLU A 140 -12.33 -5.11 1.55
CA GLU A 140 -12.37 -5.74 0.23
C GLU A 140 -12.95 -7.16 0.36
N GLN A 141 -13.85 -7.52 -0.57
CA GLN A 141 -14.33 -8.89 -0.73
C GLN A 141 -13.58 -9.52 -1.90
N VAL A 142 -12.45 -10.15 -1.64
CA VAL A 142 -11.55 -10.69 -2.68
C VAL A 142 -12.15 -11.96 -3.26
N TYR A 143 -12.16 -12.07 -4.59
CA TYR A 143 -12.58 -13.28 -5.30
C TYR A 143 -11.36 -14.14 -5.67
N ASP A 144 -11.47 -15.45 -5.44
CA ASP A 144 -10.35 -16.40 -5.49
C ASP A 144 -9.18 -15.93 -4.59
N HIS A 145 -8.14 -15.36 -5.20
CA HIS A 145 -7.04 -14.69 -4.49
C HIS A 145 -6.69 -13.31 -5.08
N HIS A 146 -7.06 -13.05 -6.35
CA HIS A 146 -6.54 -11.92 -7.14
C HIS A 146 -7.65 -11.08 -7.78
N GLY A 147 -8.92 -11.46 -7.59
CA GLY A 147 -10.07 -10.76 -8.15
C GLY A 147 -10.70 -9.79 -7.15
N ASN A 148 -11.36 -8.74 -7.68
CA ASN A 148 -12.08 -7.73 -6.89
C ASN A 148 -11.21 -7.00 -5.84
N VAL A 149 -9.98 -6.64 -6.24
CA VAL A 149 -9.01 -5.90 -5.43
C VAL A 149 -8.71 -4.53 -6.03
N GLY A 150 -8.50 -3.52 -5.17
CA GLY A 150 -7.97 -2.21 -5.55
C GLY A 150 -6.48 -2.29 -5.84
N GLN A 151 -6.03 -1.74 -6.97
CA GLN A 151 -4.60 -1.70 -7.26
C GLN A 151 -3.87 -0.79 -6.26
N GLY A 152 -2.83 -1.33 -5.62
CA GLY A 152 -2.06 -0.60 -4.62
C GLY A 152 -2.67 -0.57 -3.21
N SER A 153 -3.82 -1.21 -2.99
CA SER A 153 -4.29 -1.47 -1.63
C SER A 153 -3.31 -2.43 -0.94
N THR A 154 -3.06 -2.21 0.35
CA THR A 154 -2.16 -3.06 1.15
C THR A 154 -2.98 -3.85 2.16
N PRO A 155 -3.07 -5.18 2.05
CA PRO A 155 -3.79 -6.01 3.01
C PRO A 155 -3.18 -5.94 4.41
N LEU A 156 -4.03 -5.76 5.42
CA LEU A 156 -3.67 -5.64 6.83
C LEU A 156 -4.15 -6.84 7.64
N LEU A 157 -5.43 -7.19 7.48
CA LEU A 157 -6.08 -8.36 8.09
C LEU A 157 -6.84 -9.12 7.01
N ALA A 158 -6.61 -10.43 6.86
CA ALA A 158 -7.27 -11.27 5.87
C ALA A 158 -7.96 -12.47 6.52
N PHE A 159 -9.20 -12.75 6.14
CA PHE A 159 -9.94 -13.96 6.52
C PHE A 159 -10.20 -14.84 5.29
N ASP A 160 -9.70 -16.07 5.32
CA ASP A 160 -9.85 -17.04 4.22
C ASP A 160 -11.28 -17.62 4.20
N ALA A 161 -12.02 -17.40 3.11
CA ALA A 161 -13.37 -17.96 2.92
C ALA A 161 -13.40 -19.14 1.94
N TRP A 162 -12.25 -19.65 1.51
CA TRP A 162 -12.18 -20.90 0.76
C TRP A 162 -12.64 -22.07 1.62
N GLU A 163 -13.36 -23.03 1.02
CA GLU A 163 -13.89 -24.17 1.77
C GLU A 163 -12.79 -24.99 2.45
N HIS A 164 -11.58 -25.07 1.88
CA HIS A 164 -10.46 -25.77 2.52
C HIS A 164 -10.10 -25.19 3.90
N ALA A 165 -10.42 -23.93 4.18
CA ALA A 165 -10.05 -23.24 5.41
C ALA A 165 -10.93 -23.62 6.62
N TYR A 166 -12.11 -24.21 6.36
CA TYR A 166 -13.08 -24.45 7.43
C TYR A 166 -13.91 -25.73 7.28
N TYR A 167 -14.02 -26.33 6.09
CA TYR A 167 -15.03 -27.35 5.82
C TYR A 167 -14.83 -28.62 6.65
N LEU A 168 -13.58 -28.97 7.01
CA LEU A 168 -13.28 -30.14 7.84
C LEU A 168 -13.85 -30.03 9.27
N GLN A 169 -14.04 -28.81 9.79
CA GLN A 169 -14.51 -28.56 11.16
C GLN A 169 -15.93 -27.95 11.19
N TYR A 170 -16.21 -26.98 10.33
CA TYR A 170 -17.45 -26.19 10.33
C TYR A 170 -18.44 -26.60 9.24
N ARG A 171 -18.05 -27.50 8.33
CA ARG A 171 -18.87 -27.94 7.18
C ARG A 171 -19.40 -26.74 6.40
N ASN A 172 -20.70 -26.66 6.17
CA ASN A 172 -21.35 -25.56 5.44
C ASN A 172 -21.60 -24.30 6.29
N VAL A 173 -21.23 -24.29 7.58
CA VAL A 173 -21.54 -23.20 8.51
C VAL A 173 -20.38 -22.21 8.57
N ARG A 174 -20.04 -21.61 7.42
CA ARG A 174 -19.00 -20.56 7.28
C ARG A 174 -19.13 -19.42 8.32
N PRO A 175 -20.33 -18.93 8.67
CA PRO A 175 -20.46 -17.87 9.68
C PRO A 175 -19.86 -18.24 11.05
N ASP A 176 -19.98 -19.50 11.48
CA ASP A 176 -19.43 -19.95 12.76
C ASP A 176 -17.89 -19.92 12.73
N TYR A 177 -17.29 -20.32 11.61
CA TYR A 177 -15.85 -20.23 11.39
C TYR A 177 -15.36 -18.77 11.43
N VAL A 178 -16.02 -17.87 10.69
CA VAL A 178 -15.64 -16.45 10.66
C VAL A 178 -15.78 -15.82 12.05
N GLN A 179 -16.81 -16.19 12.81
CA GLN A 179 -16.97 -15.73 14.19
C GLN A 179 -15.79 -16.17 15.08
N ARG A 180 -15.27 -17.38 14.87
CA ARG A 180 -14.14 -17.94 15.64
C ARG A 180 -12.79 -17.34 15.26
N LEU A 181 -12.61 -16.88 14.02
CA LEU A 181 -11.38 -16.18 13.63
C LEU A 181 -11.14 -14.90 14.46
N TRP A 182 -12.20 -14.21 14.89
CA TRP A 182 -12.08 -13.02 15.72
C TRP A 182 -11.39 -13.30 17.06
N ASP A 183 -11.54 -14.52 17.60
CA ASP A 183 -10.88 -14.94 18.85
C ASP A 183 -9.37 -15.17 18.66
N LEU A 184 -8.87 -15.20 17.42
CA LEU A 184 -7.48 -15.52 17.08
C LEU A 184 -6.70 -14.34 16.49
N VAL A 185 -7.34 -13.18 16.27
CA VAL A 185 -6.68 -12.07 15.56
C VAL A 185 -5.47 -11.56 16.34
N ASN A 186 -4.31 -11.58 15.70
CA ASN A 186 -3.08 -11.00 16.20
C ASN A 186 -3.02 -9.50 15.84
N TRP A 187 -3.59 -8.65 16.70
CA TRP A 187 -3.60 -7.20 16.44
C TRP A 187 -2.21 -6.57 16.35
N ASN A 188 -1.19 -7.14 17.00
CA ASN A 188 0.18 -6.63 16.89
C ASN A 188 0.70 -6.71 15.45
N ASP A 189 0.42 -7.80 14.73
CA ASP A 189 0.78 -7.94 13.32
C ASP A 189 -0.02 -6.97 12.45
N VAL A 190 -1.34 -6.84 12.68
CA VAL A 190 -2.20 -5.92 11.92
C VAL A 190 -1.76 -4.46 12.12
N ILE A 191 -1.40 -4.07 13.35
CA ILE A 191 -0.86 -2.75 13.67
C ILE A 191 0.48 -2.53 12.96
N ALA A 192 1.41 -3.47 13.03
CA ALA A 192 2.71 -3.35 12.36
C ALA A 192 2.55 -3.18 10.84
N ARG A 193 1.63 -3.92 10.22
CA ARG A 193 1.28 -3.77 8.80
C ARG A 193 0.68 -2.41 8.49
N PHE A 194 -0.22 -1.93 9.34
CA PHE A 194 -0.85 -0.62 9.18
C PHE A 194 0.18 0.50 9.23
N GLU A 195 1.09 0.49 10.20
CA GLU A 195 2.17 1.47 10.30
C GLU A 195 3.06 1.47 9.06
N ALA A 196 3.46 0.29 8.58
CA ALA A 196 4.26 0.16 7.36
C ALA A 196 3.50 0.66 6.12
N ALA A 197 2.22 0.30 5.98
CA ALA A 197 1.40 0.63 4.81
C ALA A 197 1.14 2.15 4.69
N ARG A 198 0.92 2.84 5.81
CA ARG A 198 0.69 4.29 5.82
C ARG A 198 1.89 5.12 5.35
N GLY A 199 3.09 4.55 5.37
CA GLY A 199 4.31 5.16 4.83
C GLY A 199 4.37 5.19 3.29
N VAL A 200 3.55 4.39 2.60
CA VAL A 200 3.58 4.26 1.14
C VAL A 200 2.95 5.50 0.48
N LYS A 201 3.70 6.16 -0.40
CA LYS A 201 3.24 7.29 -1.21
C LYS A 201 3.03 6.85 -2.67
N LEU A 202 1.78 6.64 -3.08
CA LEU A 202 1.45 6.30 -4.47
C LEU A 202 1.51 7.52 -5.40
N ALA A 203 1.07 8.69 -4.91
CA ALA A 203 1.30 9.93 -5.62
C ALA A 203 2.75 10.36 -5.43
N MET A 204 3.49 10.56 -6.54
CA MET A 204 4.75 11.27 -6.48
C MET A 204 4.45 12.67 -5.94
N SER A 205 4.77 12.93 -4.66
CA SER A 205 4.90 14.30 -4.19
C SER A 205 5.94 14.94 -5.09
N LEU A 206 5.58 16.03 -5.79
CA LEU A 206 6.56 16.83 -6.54
C LEU A 206 7.78 16.99 -5.62
N PRO A 207 9.00 16.66 -6.09
CA PRO A 207 10.18 16.80 -5.25
C PRO A 207 10.19 18.23 -4.68
N PRO A 208 10.57 18.42 -3.41
CA PRO A 208 10.52 19.72 -2.73
C PRO A 208 11.11 20.87 -3.56
N PHE A 209 12.09 20.54 -4.41
CA PHE A 209 12.72 21.43 -5.37
C PHE A 209 11.77 22.05 -6.41
N GLN A 210 10.85 21.28 -7.00
CA GLN A 210 9.88 21.80 -7.98
C GLN A 210 8.80 22.66 -7.33
N ALA A 211 8.35 22.29 -6.12
CA ALA A 211 7.41 23.11 -5.36
C ALA A 211 8.04 24.45 -4.94
N ALA A 212 9.31 24.43 -4.52
CA ALA A 212 10.06 25.64 -4.16
C ALA A 212 10.34 26.54 -5.38
N GLN A 213 10.70 25.97 -6.53
CA GLN A 213 10.90 26.73 -7.77
C GLN A 213 9.60 27.41 -8.26
N LEU A 214 8.47 26.71 -8.19
CA LEU A 214 7.17 27.32 -8.52
C LEU A 214 6.81 28.44 -7.54
N ALA A 215 6.99 28.22 -6.23
CA ALA A 215 6.71 29.23 -5.21
C ALA A 215 7.58 30.48 -5.38
N ALA A 216 8.88 30.31 -5.67
CA ALA A 216 9.80 31.40 -5.97
C ALA A 216 9.42 32.15 -7.26
N GLY A 217 9.00 31.42 -8.31
CA GLY A 217 8.50 31.99 -9.56
C GLY A 217 7.26 32.86 -9.36
N VAL A 218 6.30 32.40 -8.55
CA VAL A 218 5.08 33.15 -8.21
C VAL A 218 5.40 34.41 -7.39
N LEU A 219 6.31 34.31 -6.41
CA LEU A 219 6.76 35.47 -5.63
C LEU A 219 7.44 36.53 -6.52
N ALA A 220 8.31 36.10 -7.42
CA ALA A 220 9.06 36.97 -8.31
C ALA A 220 8.15 37.65 -9.36
N ALA A 221 7.16 36.94 -9.92
CA ALA A 221 6.17 37.52 -10.82
C ALA A 221 5.29 38.57 -10.12
N ARG A 222 4.86 38.28 -8.88
CA ARG A 222 4.09 39.22 -8.06
C ARG A 222 4.89 40.48 -7.69
N HIS A 223 6.18 40.34 -7.39
CA HIS A 223 7.06 41.47 -7.09
C HIS A 223 7.26 42.38 -8.31
N ARG A 224 7.33 41.82 -9.51
CA ARG A 224 7.40 42.57 -10.78
C ARG A 224 6.06 43.21 -11.20
N GLY A 225 4.99 43.01 -10.45
CA GLY A 225 3.65 43.50 -10.79
C GLY A 225 2.98 42.75 -11.95
N ASP A 226 3.52 41.59 -12.35
CA ASP A 226 2.98 40.78 -13.43
C ASP A 226 2.00 39.74 -12.89
N LEU A 227 0.79 40.21 -12.59
CA LEU A 227 -0.27 39.39 -11.98
C LEU A 227 -0.77 38.28 -12.93
N ARG A 228 -0.62 38.44 -14.25
CA ARG A 228 -1.05 37.44 -15.24
C ARG A 228 -0.14 36.21 -15.24
N ASP A 229 1.16 36.42 -15.13
CA ASP A 229 2.13 35.32 -15.01
C ASP A 229 2.00 34.58 -13.67
N ALA A 230 1.73 35.32 -12.58
CA ALA A 230 1.47 34.73 -11.27
C ALA A 230 0.20 33.86 -11.28
N GLU A 231 -0.88 34.32 -11.92
CA GLU A 231 -2.12 33.55 -12.09
C GLU A 231 -1.94 32.32 -13.00
N ALA A 232 -1.17 32.43 -14.09
CA ALA A 232 -0.86 31.30 -14.96
C ALA A 232 -0.05 30.20 -14.24
N LEU A 233 0.92 30.60 -13.42
CA LEU A 233 1.69 29.67 -12.57
C LEU A 233 0.81 29.02 -11.49
N LEU A 234 -0.09 29.76 -10.86
CA LEU A 234 -1.06 29.23 -9.89
C LEU A 234 -2.11 28.30 -10.54
N GLY A 235 -2.41 28.50 -11.82
CA GLY A 235 -3.29 27.63 -12.62
C GLY A 235 -2.72 26.24 -12.91
N SER A 236 -1.41 26.04 -12.75
CA SER A 236 -0.75 24.73 -12.97
C SER A 236 -0.86 23.76 -11.78
N PHE A 237 -1.47 24.16 -10.66
CA PHE A 237 -1.76 23.26 -9.54
C PHE A 237 -2.98 22.39 -9.83
N PRO A 238 -2.93 21.08 -9.54
CA PRO A 238 -3.92 20.11 -10.01
C PRO A 238 -5.29 20.18 -9.29
N ASP A 239 -5.41 20.79 -8.11
CA ASP A 239 -6.70 20.87 -7.38
C ASP A 239 -6.84 22.09 -6.43
N GLU A 240 -8.08 22.44 -6.05
CA GLU A 240 -8.44 23.59 -5.19
C GLU A 240 -8.00 23.46 -3.71
N ALA A 241 -7.88 22.24 -3.19
CA ALA A 241 -7.40 22.01 -1.82
C ALA A 241 -5.88 22.26 -1.72
N SER A 242 -5.14 21.93 -2.78
CA SER A 242 -3.72 22.25 -2.96
C SER A 242 -3.49 23.77 -3.09
N LYS A 243 -4.38 24.49 -3.79
CA LYS A 243 -4.35 25.96 -3.87
C LYS A 243 -4.60 26.62 -2.50
N THR A 244 -5.57 26.12 -1.74
CA THR A 244 -5.95 26.67 -0.43
C THR A 244 -4.89 26.41 0.65
N ARG A 245 -4.28 25.22 0.67
CA ARG A 245 -3.14 24.91 1.56
C ARG A 245 -1.87 25.66 1.16
N GLY A 246 -1.64 25.84 -0.14
CA GLY A 246 -0.60 26.72 -0.66
C GLY A 246 -0.76 28.15 -0.16
N PHE A 247 -1.99 28.69 -0.18
CA PHE A 247 -2.31 30.01 0.36
C PHE A 247 -2.07 30.13 1.87
N HIS A 248 -2.38 29.09 2.65
CA HIS A 248 -2.18 29.11 4.11
C HIS A 248 -0.69 29.02 4.50
N VAL A 249 0.08 28.16 3.83
CA VAL A 249 1.55 28.07 4.01
C VAL A 249 2.23 29.35 3.54
N LEU A 250 1.77 29.95 2.43
CA LEU A 250 2.25 31.26 1.96
C LEU A 250 1.90 32.39 2.95
N ALA A 251 0.72 32.38 3.57
CA ALA A 251 0.32 33.38 4.56
C ALA A 251 1.11 33.26 5.87
N GLU A 252 1.37 32.04 6.35
CA GLU A 252 2.17 31.81 7.55
C GLU A 252 3.66 32.08 7.33
N LEU A 253 4.22 31.75 6.16
CA LEU A 253 5.58 32.15 5.79
C LEU A 253 5.68 33.66 5.64
N SER A 254 4.66 34.33 5.08
CA SER A 254 4.61 35.81 4.99
C SER A 254 4.52 36.47 6.37
N LEU A 255 3.73 35.93 7.30
CA LEU A 255 3.65 36.43 8.68
C LEU A 255 4.91 36.12 9.50
N SER A 256 5.58 35.01 9.22
CA SER A 256 6.85 34.63 9.85
C SER A 256 8.00 35.50 9.33
N LEU A 257 7.97 35.89 8.05
CA LEU A 257 8.87 36.88 7.44
C LEU A 257 8.65 38.31 7.96
N VAL A 258 7.41 38.71 8.27
CA VAL A 258 7.13 40.05 8.85
C VAL A 258 7.59 40.14 10.31
N ARG A 259 7.68 39.00 11.01
CA ARG A 259 8.10 38.92 12.43
C ARG A 259 9.59 38.63 12.62
N ALA A 260 10.26 38.01 11.65
CA ALA A 260 11.70 37.81 11.65
C ALA A 260 12.37 38.86 10.74
N GLN A 261 13.21 39.72 11.32
CA GLN A 261 14.10 40.71 10.66
C GLN A 261 13.47 42.08 10.37
N THR A 262 13.48 43.08 11.27
CA THR A 262 14.65 43.83 11.78
C THR A 262 15.66 44.39 10.75
N GLY A 263 15.25 44.56 9.48
CA GLY A 263 15.88 45.58 8.62
C GLY A 263 16.63 45.12 7.37
N GLN A 264 16.39 43.92 6.85
CA GLN A 264 16.86 43.55 5.50
C GLN A 264 15.86 44.04 4.43
N THR A 265 16.39 44.43 3.27
CA THR A 265 15.59 44.79 2.09
C THR A 265 15.13 43.52 1.33
N MET A 266 14.03 43.62 0.58
CA MET A 266 13.50 42.49 -0.19
C MET A 266 14.50 41.93 -1.21
N ASP A 267 15.36 42.79 -1.77
CA ASP A 267 16.41 42.39 -2.72
C ASP A 267 17.50 41.54 -2.05
N GLU A 268 17.86 41.85 -0.80
CA GLU A 268 18.84 41.06 -0.02
C GLU A 268 18.32 39.65 0.27
N LEU A 269 17.02 39.53 0.57
CA LEU A 269 16.35 38.25 0.80
C LEU A 269 16.27 37.39 -0.47
N ILE A 270 15.95 38.01 -1.62
CA ILE A 270 15.93 37.34 -2.92
C ILE A 270 17.34 36.84 -3.28
N GLN A 271 18.37 37.64 -2.99
CA GLN A 271 19.75 37.29 -3.28
C GLN A 271 20.25 36.15 -2.40
N GLU A 272 19.91 36.16 -1.10
CA GLU A 272 20.29 35.10 -0.15
C GLU A 272 19.62 33.76 -0.48
N LEU A 273 18.32 33.78 -0.79
CA LEU A 273 17.60 32.58 -1.26
C LEU A 273 18.16 32.03 -2.57
N SER A 274 18.57 32.91 -3.50
CA SER A 274 19.20 32.51 -4.76
C SER A 274 20.56 31.84 -4.56
N ILE A 275 21.35 32.33 -3.59
CA ILE A 275 22.65 31.73 -3.22
C ILE A 275 22.47 30.36 -2.56
N GLN A 276 21.51 30.24 -1.64
CA GLN A 276 21.18 28.95 -1.02
C GLN A 276 20.66 27.93 -2.04
N LEU A 277 19.88 28.38 -3.04
CA LEU A 277 19.44 27.55 -4.17
C LEU A 277 20.62 27.07 -5.03
N ALA A 278 21.61 27.94 -5.29
CA ALA A 278 22.78 27.61 -6.09
C ALA A 278 23.68 26.57 -5.39
N HIS A 279 23.93 26.73 -4.09
CA HIS A 279 24.69 25.76 -3.29
C HIS A 279 23.98 24.40 -3.18
N ALA A 280 22.64 24.38 -3.06
CA ALA A 280 21.89 23.13 -3.04
C ALA A 280 22.01 22.35 -4.37
N ASN A 281 22.27 23.05 -5.48
CA ASN A 281 22.42 22.46 -6.81
C ASN A 281 23.82 21.86 -7.06
N GLU A 282 24.86 22.35 -6.37
CA GLU A 282 26.22 21.80 -6.45
C GLU A 282 26.42 20.53 -5.60
N LEU A 283 25.53 20.28 -4.62
CA LEU A 283 25.59 19.12 -3.71
C LEU A 283 24.84 17.88 -4.23
N LEU A 284 24.13 17.99 -5.36
CA LEU A 284 23.46 16.85 -5.99
C LEU A 284 24.42 16.19 -6.99
N PRO A 285 24.70 14.88 -6.88
CA PRO A 285 25.51 14.21 -7.90
C PRO A 285 24.78 14.28 -9.25
N PRO A 286 25.50 14.45 -10.38
CA PRO A 286 24.86 14.48 -11.69
C PRO A 286 24.12 13.16 -11.93
N PRO A 287 23.00 13.19 -12.66
CA PRO A 287 22.24 11.98 -12.97
C PRO A 287 23.17 10.97 -13.65
N ARG A 288 23.19 9.73 -13.13
CA ARG A 288 23.94 8.64 -13.77
C ARG A 288 23.38 8.44 -15.17
N VAL A 289 24.21 8.70 -16.17
CA VAL A 289 23.95 8.30 -17.55
C VAL A 289 24.26 6.81 -17.64
N ASP A 290 23.23 5.99 -17.85
CA ASP A 290 23.38 4.57 -18.14
C ASP A 290 23.94 4.41 -19.57
N PRO A 291 25.13 3.81 -19.79
CA PRO A 291 25.76 3.78 -21.10
C PRO A 291 25.10 2.86 -22.14
N LEU A 292 23.95 2.22 -21.86
CA LEU A 292 23.40 1.17 -22.72
C LEU A 292 22.19 1.56 -23.58
N ALA A 293 21.81 2.84 -23.64
CA ALA A 293 20.61 3.26 -24.39
C ALA A 293 20.87 3.94 -25.76
N SER A 294 22.06 3.82 -26.37
CA SER A 294 22.29 4.31 -27.73
C SER A 294 23.12 3.35 -28.59
N GLY A 295 22.52 2.23 -28.98
CA GLY A 295 23.00 1.39 -30.07
C GLY A 295 22.32 1.76 -31.39
N ARG A 296 22.80 2.80 -32.09
CA ARG A 296 22.62 2.99 -33.54
C ARG A 296 24.00 2.98 -34.19
N MET A 297 24.24 2.01 -35.07
CA MET A 297 25.15 2.08 -36.23
C MET A 297 24.53 1.14 -37.27
N ASP A 298 23.86 1.66 -38.30
CA ASP A 298 24.40 1.90 -39.64
C ASP A 298 25.87 1.49 -39.83
N THR A 299 26.09 0.27 -40.33
CA THR A 299 26.48 -0.09 -41.73
C THR A 299 26.66 -1.59 -41.83
#